data_AF-A0A062V5G8-F1
#
_entry.id   AF-A0A062V5G8-F1
#
_cell.length_a   1.000
_cell.length_b   1.000
_cell.length_c   1.000
_cell.angle_alpha   90.00
_cell.angle_beta   90.00
_cell.angle_gamma   90.00
#
_symmetry.space_group_name_H-M   'P 1'
#
loop_
_entity.id
_entity.type
_entity.pdbx_description
1 polymer ?
#
loop_
_entity_poly.entity_id
_entity_poly.type
_entity_poly.pdbx_seq_one_letter_code
_entity_poly.pdbx_strand_id
1 'polypeptide(L)'
;MFVRTRIVPIVGAIVFILMALLGARFASENAQAATELGGTVYWSDGDSGRLSDGTKFRLHGVDAPETGSMKQRGGAKCEAERELGYDAKAAAVELTRGRAVTVSRIMGRDRYGRNVVTLSLEGEDLAKLLVASGTHKAWDYDGGAPKPDWCGGWGSGAAP
;
A
#
# COMPACT_ATOMS: atom_id res chain seq x y z
N MET A 1 -25.71 22.57 -66.66
CA MET A 1 -26.17 22.01 -65.38
C MET A 1 -25.03 21.15 -64.83
N PHE A 2 -24.24 21.63 -63.86
CA PHE A 2 -23.16 20.85 -63.23
C PHE A 2 -23.40 20.84 -61.72
N VAL A 3 -23.83 19.68 -61.20
CA VAL A 3 -24.00 19.45 -59.77
C VAL A 3 -22.60 19.26 -59.17
N ARG A 4 -22.08 20.30 -58.50
CA ARG A 4 -20.85 20.17 -57.71
C ARG A 4 -21.17 19.36 -56.45
N THR A 5 -20.70 18.12 -56.47
CA THR A 5 -20.79 17.11 -55.42
C THR A 5 -20.28 17.63 -54.08
N ARG A 6 -21.17 17.68 -53.07
CA ARG A 6 -20.84 17.93 -51.65
C ARG A 6 -20.22 16.69 -50.98
N ILE A 7 -19.19 16.09 -51.58
CA ILE A 7 -18.54 14.87 -51.04
C ILE A 7 -17.48 15.22 -49.98
N VAL A 8 -16.91 16.42 -50.04
CA VAL A 8 -15.84 16.90 -49.14
C VAL A 8 -16.21 16.94 -47.63
N PRO A 9 -17.41 17.36 -47.18
CA PRO A 9 -17.69 17.42 -45.75
C PRO A 9 -17.92 16.05 -45.10
N ILE A 10 -18.33 15.04 -45.89
CA ILE A 10 -18.65 13.69 -45.38
C ILE A 10 -17.36 12.93 -45.06
N VAL A 11 -16.36 13.00 -45.95
CA VAL A 11 -15.06 12.36 -45.73
C VAL A 11 -14.34 12.99 -44.52
N GLY A 12 -14.40 14.32 -44.38
CA GLY A 12 -13.84 15.03 -43.23
C GLY A 12 -14.50 14.63 -41.90
N ALA A 13 -15.82 14.48 -41.87
CA ALA A 13 -16.55 14.05 -40.69
C ALA A 13 -16.21 12.60 -40.28
N ILE A 14 -16.08 11.68 -41.25
CA ILE A 14 -15.71 10.28 -41.00
C ILE A 14 -14.30 10.18 -40.43
N VAL A 15 -13.33 10.91 -40.99
CA VAL A 15 -11.95 10.92 -40.50
C VAL A 15 -11.88 11.49 -39.07
N PHE A 16 -12.66 12.55 -38.78
CA PHE A 16 -12.71 13.14 -37.45
C PHE A 16 -13.33 12.20 -36.41
N ILE A 17 -14.42 11.51 -36.76
CA ILE A 17 -15.05 10.49 -35.89
C ILE A 17 -14.10 9.32 -35.64
N LEU A 18 -13.39 8.84 -36.68
CA LEU A 18 -12.38 7.79 -36.54
C LEU A 18 -11.23 8.21 -35.63
N MET A 19 -10.71 9.43 -35.76
CA MET A 19 -9.68 9.95 -34.85
C MET A 19 -10.19 10.10 -33.40
N ALA A 20 -11.41 10.57 -33.20
CA ALA A 20 -12.00 10.71 -31.86
C ALA A 20 -12.22 9.34 -31.19
N LEU A 21 -12.71 8.34 -31.94
CA LEU A 21 -12.86 6.98 -31.45
C LEU A 21 -11.50 6.33 -31.14
N LEU A 22 -10.49 6.56 -31.98
CA LEU A 22 -9.14 6.06 -31.74
C LEU A 22 -8.52 6.71 -30.48
N GLY A 23 -8.65 8.03 -30.33
CA GLY A 23 -8.19 8.76 -29.15
C GLY A 23 -8.87 8.32 -27.85
N ALA A 24 -10.17 8.01 -27.88
CA ALA A 24 -10.90 7.49 -26.73
C ALA A 24 -10.40 6.10 -26.28
N ARG A 25 -9.98 5.24 -27.23
CA ARG A 25 -9.39 3.92 -26.92
C ARG A 25 -8.02 4.07 -26.25
N PHE A 26 -7.15 4.91 -26.79
CA PHE A 26 -5.85 5.20 -26.19
C PHE A 26 -5.95 5.77 -24.76
N ALA A 27 -6.93 6.66 -24.50
CA ALA A 27 -7.16 7.19 -23.16
C ALA A 27 -7.66 6.13 -22.17
N SER A 28 -8.55 5.24 -22.61
CA SER A 28 -9.06 4.11 -21.81
C SER A 28 -7.94 3.12 -21.44
N GLU A 29 -7.08 2.76 -22.39
CA GLU A 29 -5.98 1.82 -22.18
C GLU A 29 -4.94 2.38 -21.19
N ASN A 30 -4.61 3.68 -21.28
CA ASN A 30 -3.70 4.34 -20.33
C ASN A 30 -4.29 4.42 -18.91
N ALA A 31 -5.60 4.67 -18.78
CA ALA A 31 -6.27 4.66 -17.48
C ALA A 31 -6.30 3.25 -16.86
N GLN A 32 -6.46 2.21 -17.69
CA GLN A 32 -6.39 0.81 -17.26
C GLN A 32 -4.97 0.39 -16.88
N ALA A 33 -3.94 0.78 -17.63
CA ALA A 33 -2.54 0.49 -17.31
C ALA A 33 -2.09 1.17 -16.00
N ALA A 34 -2.56 2.39 -15.72
CA ALA A 34 -2.34 3.07 -14.44
C ALA A 34 -3.10 2.41 -13.28
N THR A 35 -4.18 1.68 -13.56
CA THR A 35 -4.98 0.93 -12.58
C THR A 35 -4.40 -0.46 -12.30
N GLU A 36 -3.84 -1.14 -13.32
CA GLU A 36 -3.18 -2.45 -13.20
C GLU A 36 -1.87 -2.40 -12.39
N LEU A 37 -1.22 -1.24 -12.35
CA LEU A 37 -0.08 -0.94 -11.46
C LEU A 37 -0.53 -0.41 -10.09
N GLY A 38 -1.72 -0.83 -9.62
CA GLY A 38 -2.19 -0.61 -8.26
C GLY A 38 -1.05 -0.81 -7.26
N GLY A 39 -0.60 0.29 -6.67
CA GLY A 39 0.79 0.47 -6.21
C GLY A 39 1.38 -0.71 -5.46
N THR A 40 2.31 -1.42 -6.09
CA THR A 40 3.09 -2.48 -5.45
C THR A 40 3.81 -1.92 -4.22
N VAL A 41 3.50 -2.45 -3.05
CA VAL A 41 4.16 -2.11 -1.79
C VAL A 41 5.30 -3.10 -1.54
N TYR A 42 6.49 -2.56 -1.26
CA TYR A 42 7.60 -3.35 -0.74
C TYR A 42 7.59 -3.32 0.80
N TRP A 43 7.62 -4.48 1.44
CA TRP A 43 7.70 -4.61 2.90
C TRP A 43 9.13 -4.91 3.37
N SER A 44 9.65 -4.05 4.26
CA SER A 44 10.95 -4.27 4.92
C SER A 44 10.78 -5.27 6.07
N ASP A 45 9.77 -5.03 6.90
CA ASP A 45 9.28 -5.83 8.04
C ASP A 45 7.73 -5.80 8.01
N GLY A 46 7.05 -6.15 9.10
CA GLY A 46 5.58 -6.21 9.14
C GLY A 46 4.88 -4.84 9.15
N ASP A 47 5.53 -3.77 9.65
CA ASP A 47 4.89 -2.46 9.80
C ASP A 47 5.54 -1.33 8.97
N SER A 48 6.58 -1.63 8.21
CA SER A 48 7.31 -0.62 7.45
C SER A 48 7.83 -1.11 6.09
N GLY A 49 8.00 -0.17 5.17
CA GLY A 49 8.22 -0.51 3.78
C GLY A 49 8.52 0.67 2.87
N ARG A 50 8.32 0.44 1.57
CA ARG A 50 8.39 1.45 0.51
C ARG A 50 7.18 1.34 -0.40
N LEU A 51 6.61 2.49 -0.77
CA LEU A 51 5.61 2.59 -1.83
C LEU A 51 6.29 2.45 -3.20
N SER A 52 5.48 2.35 -4.26
CA SER A 52 5.95 2.15 -5.63
C SER A 52 6.86 3.29 -6.15
N ASP A 53 6.69 4.50 -5.63
CA ASP A 53 7.53 5.68 -5.92
C ASP A 53 8.84 5.70 -5.11
N GLY A 54 9.10 4.69 -4.27
CA GLY A 54 10.25 4.59 -3.39
C GLY A 54 10.10 5.30 -2.04
N THR A 55 8.96 5.95 -1.79
CA THR A 55 8.67 6.62 -0.52
C THR A 55 8.68 5.63 0.63
N LYS A 56 9.56 5.85 1.61
CA LYS A 56 9.64 5.03 2.83
C LYS A 56 8.46 5.34 3.76
N PHE A 57 7.85 4.31 4.31
CA PHE A 57 6.74 4.48 5.24
C PHE A 57 6.90 3.62 6.51
N ARG A 58 6.20 4.02 7.56
CA ARG A 58 5.83 3.23 8.74
C ARG A 58 4.32 3.34 8.93
N LEU A 59 3.65 2.22 9.17
CA LEU A 59 2.23 2.20 9.52
C LEU A 59 2.00 2.90 10.86
N HIS A 60 0.90 3.63 10.95
CA HIS A 60 0.45 4.26 12.18
C HIS A 60 -0.53 3.38 12.96
N GLY A 61 -0.56 3.55 14.28
CA GLY A 61 -1.51 2.88 15.16
C GLY A 61 -1.27 1.37 15.34
N VAL A 62 -0.17 0.85 14.83
CA VAL A 62 0.15 -0.58 14.82
C VAL A 62 1.65 -0.80 15.03
N ASP A 63 1.97 -1.96 15.57
CA ASP A 63 3.34 -2.47 15.69
C ASP A 63 3.41 -3.90 15.16
N ALA A 64 4.54 -4.21 14.50
CA ALA A 64 4.93 -5.56 14.14
C ALA A 64 6.15 -6.03 14.96
N PRO A 65 6.28 -7.35 15.20
CA PRO A 65 7.52 -7.92 15.72
C PRO A 65 8.68 -7.67 14.75
N GLU A 66 9.89 -7.45 15.29
CA GLU A 66 11.05 -7.07 14.47
C GLU A 66 11.66 -8.28 13.73
N THR A 67 12.09 -8.09 12.48
CA THR A 67 12.75 -9.16 11.67
C THR A 67 14.28 -9.14 11.75
N GLY A 68 14.85 -8.05 12.26
CA GLY A 68 16.30 -7.86 12.36
C GLY A 68 16.92 -8.79 13.41
N SER A 69 18.19 -9.18 13.21
CA SER A 69 18.90 -10.01 14.20
C SER A 69 19.03 -9.27 15.53
N MET A 70 19.09 -9.98 16.66
CA MET A 70 19.21 -9.38 18.00
C MET A 70 20.47 -8.51 18.21
N LYS A 71 21.48 -8.65 17.36
CA LYS A 71 22.70 -7.81 17.39
C LYS A 71 22.54 -6.47 16.66
N GLN A 72 21.48 -6.32 15.86
CA GLN A 72 21.22 -5.10 15.10
C GLN A 72 20.53 -4.07 15.98
N ARG A 73 20.83 -2.79 15.74
CA ARG A 73 20.12 -1.68 16.38
C ARG A 73 18.66 -1.69 15.90
N GLY A 74 17.74 -1.94 16.82
CA GLY A 74 16.32 -2.09 16.49
C GLY A 74 15.95 -3.45 15.89
N GLY A 75 16.80 -4.47 16.05
CA GLY A 75 16.42 -5.85 15.77
C GLY A 75 15.56 -6.45 16.88
N ALA A 76 15.13 -7.71 16.67
CA ALA A 76 14.34 -8.47 17.63
C ALA A 76 15.06 -8.59 18.98
N LYS A 77 14.30 -8.61 20.08
CA LYS A 77 14.81 -8.78 21.44
C LYS A 77 15.08 -10.26 21.76
N CYS A 78 14.40 -11.17 21.07
CA CYS A 78 14.57 -12.61 21.20
C CYS A 78 14.26 -13.31 19.86
N GLU A 79 14.60 -14.60 19.77
CA GLU A 79 14.35 -15.37 18.55
C GLU A 79 12.86 -15.61 18.27
N ALA A 80 12.05 -15.80 19.31
CA ALA A 80 10.60 -15.95 19.16
C ALA A 80 9.96 -14.70 18.53
N GLU A 81 10.40 -13.49 18.93
CA GLU A 81 9.96 -12.25 18.28
C GLU A 81 10.37 -12.23 16.80
N ARG A 82 11.59 -12.69 16.48
CA ARG A 82 12.09 -12.68 15.11
C ARG A 82 11.30 -13.59 14.18
N GLU A 83 10.93 -14.78 14.67
CA GLU A 83 10.05 -15.72 13.96
C GLU A 83 8.68 -15.08 13.70
N LEU A 84 8.06 -14.52 14.74
CA LEU A 84 6.80 -13.76 14.61
C LEU A 84 6.93 -12.58 13.63
N GLY A 85 8.09 -11.93 13.59
CA GLY A 85 8.35 -10.83 12.67
C GLY A 85 8.36 -11.26 11.21
N TYR A 86 8.89 -12.46 10.92
CA TYR A 86 8.80 -13.02 9.57
C TYR A 86 7.36 -13.38 9.20
N ASP A 87 6.59 -13.92 10.14
CA ASP A 87 5.16 -14.22 9.93
C ASP A 87 4.35 -12.94 9.67
N ALA A 88 4.58 -11.89 10.46
CA ALA A 88 3.95 -10.59 10.27
C ALA A 88 4.28 -9.96 8.92
N LYS A 89 5.56 -10.01 8.53
CA LYS A 89 5.98 -9.57 7.19
C LYS A 89 5.32 -10.39 6.08
N ALA A 90 5.27 -11.71 6.22
CA ALA A 90 4.65 -12.60 5.24
C ALA A 90 3.15 -12.28 5.09
N ALA A 91 2.44 -12.04 6.20
CA ALA A 91 1.05 -11.64 6.18
C ALA A 91 0.84 -10.28 5.49
N ALA A 92 1.69 -9.29 5.73
CA ALA A 92 1.62 -8.00 5.04
C ALA A 92 1.86 -8.12 3.53
N VAL A 93 2.83 -8.95 3.13
CA VAL A 93 3.10 -9.25 1.71
C VAL A 93 1.92 -9.98 1.07
N GLU A 94 1.39 -11.02 1.71
CA GLU A 94 0.26 -11.79 1.18
C GLU A 94 -0.99 -10.93 1.06
N LEU A 95 -1.29 -10.15 2.11
CA LEU A 95 -2.39 -9.21 2.10
C LEU A 95 -2.20 -8.20 0.95
N THR A 96 -1.02 -7.65 0.72
CA THR A 96 -0.88 -6.64 -0.34
C THR A 96 -0.62 -7.18 -1.74
N ARG A 97 -0.49 -8.50 -1.92
CA ARG A 97 -0.09 -9.10 -3.21
C ARG A 97 -1.13 -8.85 -4.30
N GLY A 98 -0.70 -8.17 -5.37
CA GLY A 98 -1.53 -7.91 -6.54
C GLY A 98 -2.71 -6.97 -6.28
N ARG A 99 -2.69 -6.24 -5.15
CA ARG A 99 -3.77 -5.33 -4.76
C ARG A 99 -3.26 -3.91 -4.62
N ALA A 100 -4.10 -2.95 -5.01
CA ALA A 100 -3.77 -1.53 -4.93
C ALA A 100 -3.79 -1.05 -3.48
N VAL A 101 -2.63 -0.61 -2.98
CA VAL A 101 -2.52 0.06 -1.68
C VAL A 101 -2.43 1.56 -1.89
N THR A 102 -3.21 2.32 -1.14
CA THR A 102 -3.25 3.77 -1.21
C THR A 102 -2.87 4.38 0.14
N VAL A 103 -2.25 5.55 0.12
CA VAL A 103 -2.01 6.32 1.35
C VAL A 103 -3.25 7.13 1.65
N SER A 104 -3.94 6.82 2.75
CA SER A 104 -5.13 7.56 3.17
C SER A 104 -4.78 8.78 4.05
N ARG A 105 -3.68 8.70 4.81
CA ARG A 105 -3.21 9.80 5.66
C ARG A 105 -1.69 9.78 5.85
N ILE A 106 -1.09 10.97 5.95
CA ILE A 106 0.31 11.17 6.36
C ILE A 106 0.32 12.04 7.62
N MET A 107 0.98 11.58 8.68
CA MET A 107 1.00 12.25 9.99
C MET A 107 2.32 12.97 10.28
N GLY A 108 3.34 12.73 9.46
CA GLY A 108 4.64 13.35 9.58
C GLY A 108 5.76 12.36 9.25
N ARG A 109 6.96 12.64 9.77
CA ARG A 109 8.13 11.77 9.60
C ARG A 109 8.63 11.28 10.95
N ASP A 110 9.04 10.03 11.01
CA ASP A 110 9.73 9.49 12.17
C ASP A 110 11.23 9.88 12.18
N ARG A 111 11.92 9.54 13.27
CA ARG A 111 13.36 9.81 13.44
C ARG A 111 14.27 9.14 12.41
N TYR A 112 13.75 8.19 11.63
CA TYR A 112 14.46 7.46 10.58
C TYR A 112 14.14 8.01 9.18
N GLY A 113 13.35 9.09 9.11
CA GLY A 113 12.96 9.74 7.86
C GLY A 113 11.88 8.99 7.09
N ARG A 114 11.17 8.03 7.70
CA ARG A 114 10.00 7.37 7.11
C ARG A 114 8.77 8.24 7.30
N ASN A 115 7.87 8.29 6.31
CA ASN A 115 6.56 8.89 6.51
C ASN A 115 5.73 7.97 7.43
N VAL A 116 5.15 8.53 8.49
CA VAL A 116 4.18 7.81 9.33
C VAL A 116 2.83 7.95 8.63
N VAL A 117 2.24 6.82 8.22
CA VAL A 117 1.08 6.80 7.32
C VAL A 117 -0.01 5.84 7.78
N THR A 118 -1.24 6.13 7.36
CA THR A 118 -2.31 5.14 7.28
C THR A 118 -2.37 4.67 5.83
N LEU A 119 -2.29 3.36 5.62
CA LEU A 119 -2.50 2.75 4.32
C LEU A 119 -3.93 2.20 4.24
N SER A 120 -4.53 2.32 3.06
CA SER A 120 -5.82 1.73 2.76
C SER A 120 -5.72 0.75 1.62
N LEU A 121 -6.49 -0.32 1.74
CA LEU A 121 -6.65 -1.35 0.74
C LEU A 121 -8.14 -1.54 0.52
N GLU A 122 -8.60 -1.28 -0.70
CA GLU A 122 -10.03 -1.36 -1.07
C GLU A 122 -10.95 -0.51 -0.17
N GLY A 123 -10.43 0.59 0.37
CA GLY A 123 -11.17 1.50 1.26
C GLY A 123 -11.13 1.11 2.74
N GLU A 124 -10.54 -0.03 3.09
CA GLU A 124 -10.35 -0.47 4.48
C GLU A 124 -8.96 -0.08 5.00
N ASP A 125 -8.84 0.09 6.31
CA ASP A 125 -7.58 0.37 6.99
C ASP A 125 -6.71 -0.90 7.03
N LEU A 126 -5.55 -0.83 6.36
CA LEU A 126 -4.65 -1.98 6.23
C LEU A 126 -4.07 -2.41 7.58
N ALA A 127 -3.82 -1.49 8.51
CA ALA A 127 -3.31 -1.82 9.84
C ALA A 127 -4.35 -2.62 10.64
N LYS A 128 -5.64 -2.27 10.52
CA LYS A 128 -6.72 -3.03 11.16
C LYS A 128 -6.85 -4.44 10.60
N LEU A 129 -6.74 -4.60 9.28
CA LEU A 129 -6.73 -5.92 8.63
C LEU A 129 -5.58 -6.80 9.14
N LEU A 130 -4.40 -6.23 9.34
CA LEU A 130 -3.22 -6.93 9.87
C LEU A 130 -3.35 -7.29 11.36
N VAL A 131 -4.00 -6.45 12.16
CA VAL A 131 -4.32 -6.78 13.55
C VAL A 131 -5.37 -7.89 13.59
N ALA A 132 -6.41 -7.81 12.76
CA ALA A 132 -7.47 -8.82 12.68
C ALA A 132 -6.95 -10.19 12.21
N SER A 133 -5.86 -10.23 11.42
CA SER A 133 -5.21 -11.48 11.01
C SER A 133 -4.39 -12.14 12.13
N GLY A 134 -4.24 -11.47 13.29
CA GLY A 134 -3.49 -12.02 14.41
C GLY A 134 -1.99 -12.07 14.15
N THR A 135 -1.44 -11.10 13.41
CA THR A 135 0.02 -10.98 13.19
C THR A 135 0.61 -9.68 13.72
N HIS A 136 -0.23 -8.69 14.00
CA HIS A 136 0.16 -7.36 14.48
C HIS A 136 -0.60 -7.00 15.76
N LYS A 137 -0.09 -6.01 16.50
CA LYS A 137 -0.77 -5.45 17.68
C LYS A 137 -1.07 -3.98 17.43
N ALA A 138 -2.27 -3.54 17.82
CA ALA A 138 -2.58 -2.12 17.90
C ALA A 138 -1.60 -1.44 18.86
N TRP A 139 -1.09 -0.26 18.49
CA TRP A 139 -0.08 0.45 19.27
C TRP A 139 -0.32 1.96 19.24
N ASP A 140 -0.69 2.50 20.40
CA ASP A 140 -0.87 3.94 20.61
C ASP A 140 0.46 4.63 20.92
N TYR A 141 1.31 4.73 19.90
CA TYR A 141 2.60 5.42 20.02
C TYR A 141 2.43 6.91 20.36
N ASP A 142 1.42 7.58 19.80
CA ASP A 142 1.19 9.02 20.00
C ASP A 142 0.77 9.33 21.46
N GLY A 143 -0.01 8.43 22.08
CA GLY A 143 -0.34 8.47 23.51
C GLY A 143 0.79 8.01 24.43
N GLY A 144 1.93 7.59 23.89
CA GLY A 144 3.10 7.15 24.66
C GLY A 144 3.00 5.72 25.19
N ALA A 145 2.14 4.87 24.62
CA ALA A 145 2.06 3.48 25.01
C ALA A 145 3.41 2.76 24.80
N PRO A 146 3.84 1.89 25.73
CA PRO A 146 5.04 1.10 25.52
C PRO A 146 4.88 0.19 24.30
N LYS A 147 5.96 -0.01 23.53
CA LYS A 147 5.95 -0.96 22.41
C LYS A 147 5.53 -2.35 22.93
N PRO A 148 4.65 -3.07 22.23
CA PRO A 148 4.23 -4.40 22.67
C PRO A 148 5.41 -5.34 22.95
N ASP A 149 5.25 -6.18 23.97
CA ASP A 149 6.18 -7.28 24.18
C ASP A 149 5.83 -8.44 23.25
N TRP A 150 6.81 -8.81 22.42
CA TRP A 150 6.74 -9.91 21.46
C TRP A 150 7.47 -11.16 21.96
N CYS A 151 8.30 -11.04 23.01
CA CYS A 151 9.01 -12.15 23.61
C CYS A 151 8.19 -12.88 24.69
N GLY A 152 7.25 -12.19 25.33
CA GLY A 152 6.34 -12.76 26.34
C GLY A 152 5.24 -13.69 25.80
N GLY A 153 5.26 -14.03 24.51
CA GLY A 153 4.22 -14.80 23.84
C GLY A 153 3.00 -13.95 23.44
N TRP A 154 2.12 -14.53 22.60
CA TRP A 154 0.84 -13.92 22.22
C TRP A 154 -0.12 -13.91 23.43
N GLY A 155 0.12 -13.03 24.38
CA GLY A 155 -0.81 -12.74 25.46
C GLY A 155 -2.10 -12.18 24.88
N SER A 156 -3.23 -12.79 25.24
CA SER A 156 -4.63 -12.52 24.87
C SER A 156 -5.12 -11.13 25.25
N GLY A 157 -4.44 -10.08 24.80
CA GLY A 157 -4.94 -8.71 24.84
C GLY A 157 -5.91 -8.51 23.69
N ALA A 158 -7.18 -8.83 23.95
CA ALA A 158 -8.29 -8.48 23.07
C ALA A 158 -8.19 -7.00 22.67
N ALA A 159 -8.39 -6.74 21.38
CA ALA A 159 -8.70 -5.39 20.90
C ALA A 159 -9.88 -4.82 21.70
N PRO A 160 -9.91 -3.51 21.99
CA PRO A 160 -11.09 -2.87 22.58
C PRO A 160 -12.33 -3.02 21.69
#